data_AF-A0A7C2IDH1-F1
#
_entry.id   AF-A0A7C2IDH1-F1
#
_cell.length_a   1.000
_cell.length_b   1.000
_cell.length_c   1.000
_cell.angle_alpha   90.00
_cell.angle_beta   90.00
_cell.angle_gamma   90.00
#
_symmetry.space_group_name_H-M   'P 1'
#
loop_
_entity.id
_entity.type
_entity.pdbx_description
1 polymer ?
#
loop_
_entity_poly.entity_id
_entity_poly.type
_entity_poly.pdbx_seq_one_letter_code
_entity_poly.pdbx_strand_id
1 'polypeptide(L)'
;MVEAQRRFVMGGAYSIEEFKDENQFRMLLALRGMGNVREITISSKALFMRIDNAANHLMAVGMAQGLFDKAYGTQSRVDWEISQNGDLKIEVAA
;
A
#
# COMPACT_ATOMS: atom_id res chain seq x y z
N MET A 1 9.26 -5.84 9.53
CA MET A 1 8.84 -4.45 9.24
C MET A 1 7.47 -4.41 8.57
N VAL A 2 7.26 -5.13 7.47
CA VAL A 2 5.95 -5.24 6.77
C VAL A 2 4.80 -5.61 7.72
N GLU A 3 4.90 -6.73 8.45
CA GLU A 3 3.83 -7.16 9.38
C GLU A 3 3.58 -6.17 10.53
N ALA A 4 4.62 -5.52 11.03
CA ALA A 4 4.48 -4.50 12.08
C ALA A 4 3.71 -3.28 11.55
N GLN A 5 4.03 -2.84 10.33
CA GLN A 5 3.32 -1.74 9.68
C GLN A 5 1.87 -2.11 9.33
N ARG A 6 1.62 -3.35 8.88
CA ARG A 6 0.26 -3.87 8.65
C ARG A 6 -0.59 -3.76 9.92
N ARG A 7 -0.08 -4.27 11.04
CA ARG A 7 -0.77 -4.20 12.35
C ARG A 7 -0.98 -2.76 12.82
N PHE A 8 -0.01 -1.89 12.60
CA PHE A 8 -0.13 -0.48 12.94
C PHE A 8 -1.28 0.20 12.19
N VAL A 9 -1.43 -0.09 10.89
CA VAL A 9 -2.56 0.41 10.08
C VAL A 9 -3.90 -0.17 10.57
N MET A 10 -3.94 -1.47 10.85
CA MET A 10 -5.12 -2.14 11.41
C MET A 10 -5.55 -1.54 12.76
N GLY A 11 -4.60 -1.07 13.57
CA GLY A 11 -4.83 -0.45 14.88
C GLY A 11 -5.48 0.95 14.86
N GLY A 12 -5.78 1.51 13.68
CA GLY A 12 -6.55 2.76 13.58
C GLY A 12 -5.78 3.99 13.09
N ALA A 13 -4.51 3.85 12.72
CA ALA A 13 -3.67 4.99 12.33
C ALA A 13 -4.08 5.69 11.02
N TYR A 14 -4.97 5.07 10.20
CA TYR A 14 -5.42 5.59 8.91
C TYR A 14 -6.93 5.41 8.70
N SER A 15 -7.58 6.35 8.01
CA SER A 15 -8.99 6.22 7.61
C SER A 15 -9.12 5.36 6.35
N ILE A 16 -10.18 4.55 6.27
CA ILE A 16 -10.53 3.78 5.06
C ILE A 16 -11.00 4.71 3.93
N GLU A 17 -11.55 5.87 4.29
CA GLU A 17 -12.10 6.84 3.33
C GLU A 17 -11.00 7.44 2.44
N GLU A 18 -9.85 7.75 3.04
CA GLU A 18 -8.65 8.25 2.36
C GLU A 18 -8.03 7.24 1.39
N PHE A 19 -8.30 5.95 1.60
CA PHE A 19 -7.80 4.86 0.75
C PHE A 19 -8.69 4.61 -0.47
N LYS A 20 -9.99 4.92 -0.38
CA LYS A 20 -10.95 4.69 -1.49
C LYS A 20 -10.84 5.75 -2.59
N ASP A 21 -10.25 6.90 -2.29
CA ASP A 21 -9.92 7.93 -3.29
C ASP A 21 -8.46 7.77 -3.74
N GLU A 22 -8.27 7.30 -4.97
CA GLU A 22 -6.95 7.07 -5.54
C GLU A 22 -6.07 8.34 -5.52
N ASN A 23 -6.64 9.52 -5.77
CA ASN A 23 -5.87 10.76 -5.82
C ASN A 23 -5.41 11.17 -4.41
N GLN A 24 -6.28 11.04 -3.42
CA GLN A 24 -5.90 11.26 -2.02
C GLN A 24 -4.82 10.26 -1.59
N PHE A 25 -4.98 8.99 -1.95
CA PHE A 25 -4.02 7.96 -1.60
C PHE A 25 -2.64 8.22 -2.23
N ARG A 26 -2.59 8.62 -3.51
CA ARG A 26 -1.34 9.04 -4.17
C ARG A 26 -0.70 10.24 -3.46
N MET A 27 -1.48 11.26 -3.13
CA MET A 27 -1.01 12.44 -2.41
C MET A 27 -0.45 12.08 -1.03
N LEU A 28 -1.12 11.18 -0.30
CA LEU A 28 -0.71 10.70 1.02
C LEU A 28 0.63 9.96 0.98
N LEU A 29 0.88 9.16 -0.06
CA LEU A 29 2.16 8.48 -0.24
C LEU A 29 3.28 9.45 -0.64
N ALA A 30 2.98 10.41 -1.51
CA ALA A 30 3.93 11.46 -1.91
C ALA A 30 4.35 12.34 -0.73
N LEU A 31 3.40 12.81 0.08
CA LEU A 31 3.67 13.63 1.28
C LEU A 31 4.50 12.89 2.34
N ARG A 32 4.44 11.56 2.37
CA ARG A 32 5.23 10.71 3.28
C ARG A 32 6.58 10.30 2.69
N GLY A 33 6.94 10.83 1.52
CA GLY A 33 8.22 10.53 0.86
C GLY A 33 8.33 9.07 0.41
N MET A 34 7.22 8.39 0.12
CA MET A 34 7.22 6.97 -0.25
C MET A 34 7.56 6.71 -1.71
N GLY A 35 7.69 7.76 -2.52
CA GLY A 35 7.93 7.70 -3.96
C GLY A 35 6.72 8.16 -4.77
N ASN A 36 6.78 7.95 -6.08
CA ASN A 36 5.74 8.40 -7.01
C ASN A 36 4.84 7.23 -7.42
N VAL A 37 3.62 7.20 -6.92
CA VAL A 37 2.64 6.19 -7.32
C VAL A 37 2.26 6.41 -8.79
N ARG A 38 2.57 5.44 -9.65
CA ARG A 38 2.26 5.47 -11.08
C ARG A 38 0.97 4.76 -11.41
N GLU A 39 0.77 3.60 -10.82
CA GLU A 39 -0.42 2.78 -11.04
C GLU A 39 -0.99 2.35 -9.70
N ILE A 40 -2.32 2.38 -9.63
CA ILE A 40 -3.07 1.80 -8.54
C ILE A 40 -4.33 1.20 -9.11
N THR A 41 -4.70 0.03 -8.63
CA THR A 41 -5.97 -0.61 -8.95
C THR A 41 -6.43 -1.33 -7.70
N ILE A 42 -7.65 -1.01 -7.25
CA ILE A 42 -8.21 -1.56 -6.02
C ILE A 42 -9.56 -2.19 -6.34
N SER A 43 -9.75 -3.41 -5.86
CA SER A 43 -11.02 -4.13 -5.90
C SER A 43 -11.23 -4.87 -4.59
N SER A 44 -12.42 -5.46 -4.40
CA SER A 44 -12.67 -6.33 -3.24
C SER A 44 -11.87 -7.63 -3.22
N LYS A 45 -11.19 -7.98 -4.33
CA LYS A 45 -10.41 -9.22 -4.45
C LYS A 45 -8.91 -8.98 -4.36
N ALA A 46 -8.44 -7.85 -4.87
CA ALA A 46 -7.03 -7.56 -4.97
C ALA A 46 -6.73 -6.05 -5.03
N LEU A 47 -5.52 -5.69 -4.62
CA LEU A 47 -4.88 -4.41 -4.86
C LEU A 47 -3.60 -4.62 -5.67
N PHE A 48 -3.39 -3.79 -6.68
CA PHE A 48 -2.14 -3.66 -7.41
C PHE A 48 -1.62 -2.22 -7.30
N MET A 49 -0.32 -2.06 -7.09
CA MET A 49 0.31 -0.75 -7.01
C MET A 49 1.72 -0.75 -7.58
N ARG A 50 2.05 0.30 -8.35
CA ARG A 50 3.41 0.60 -8.79
C ARG A 50 3.87 1.95 -8.26
N ILE A 51 5.03 1.99 -7.62
CA ILE A 51 5.65 3.20 -7.08
C ILE A 51 7.05 3.33 -7.69
N ASP A 52 7.30 4.42 -8.41
CA ASP A 52 8.64 4.74 -8.91
C ASP A 52 9.48 5.39 -7.82
N ASN A 53 10.79 5.10 -7.80
CA ASN A 53 11.76 5.64 -6.85
C ASN A 53 11.32 5.48 -5.37
N ALA A 54 10.97 4.24 -4.99
CA ALA A 54 10.43 3.94 -3.67
C ALA A 54 11.51 3.99 -2.57
N ALA A 55 11.53 5.07 -1.78
CA ALA A 55 12.53 5.29 -0.72
C ALA A 55 12.25 4.48 0.57
N ASN A 56 11.02 3.99 0.77
CA ASN A 56 10.64 3.22 1.97
C ASN A 56 9.68 2.06 1.66
N HIS A 57 10.18 1.12 0.87
CA HIS A 57 9.37 0.06 0.27
C HIS A 57 8.67 -0.85 1.28
N LEU A 58 9.33 -1.30 2.35
CA LEU A 58 8.70 -2.20 3.34
C LEU A 58 7.55 -1.52 4.09
N MET A 59 7.65 -0.20 4.30
CA MET A 59 6.57 0.58 4.90
C MET A 59 5.39 0.72 3.94
N ALA A 60 5.66 0.99 2.66
CA ALA A 60 4.62 1.05 1.63
C ALA A 60 3.89 -0.29 1.46
N VAL A 61 4.62 -1.41 1.45
CA VAL A 61 4.06 -2.78 1.38
C VAL A 61 3.14 -3.05 2.57
N GLY A 62 3.62 -2.84 3.81
CA GLY A 62 2.81 -3.09 5.00
C GLY A 62 1.60 -2.16 5.12
N MET A 63 1.73 -0.91 4.64
CA MET A 63 0.62 0.03 4.58
C MET A 63 -0.45 -0.41 3.57
N ALA A 64 -0.06 -0.79 2.35
CA ALA A 64 -0.98 -1.24 1.31
C ALA A 64 -1.76 -2.48 1.77
N GLN A 65 -1.07 -3.47 2.34
CA GLN A 65 -1.70 -4.67 2.87
C GLN A 65 -2.64 -4.34 4.04
N GLY A 66 -2.20 -3.52 4.99
CA GLY A 66 -3.01 -3.15 6.16
C GLY A 66 -4.26 -2.36 5.80
N LEU A 67 -4.18 -1.47 4.80
CA LEU A 67 -5.34 -0.71 4.33
C LEU A 67 -6.33 -1.63 3.60
N PHE A 68 -5.85 -2.56 2.79
CA PHE A 68 -6.68 -3.56 2.12
C PHE A 68 -7.41 -4.45 3.13
N ASP A 69 -6.68 -5.04 4.08
CA ASP A 69 -7.24 -5.88 5.15
C ASP A 69 -8.31 -5.14 5.95
N LYS A 70 -8.04 -3.88 6.28
CA LYS A 70 -8.96 -3.02 7.03
C LYS A 70 -10.20 -2.66 6.21
N ALA A 71 -10.04 -2.34 4.93
CA ALA A 71 -11.12 -1.93 4.05
C ALA A 71 -12.11 -3.06 3.75
N TYR A 72 -11.62 -4.29 3.64
CA TYR A 72 -12.41 -5.47 3.25
C TYR A 72 -12.64 -6.47 4.39
N GLY A 73 -12.10 -6.22 5.59
CA GLY A 73 -12.28 -7.09 6.75
C GLY A 73 -11.69 -8.49 6.55
N THR A 74 -10.58 -8.59 5.82
CA THR A 74 -9.94 -9.86 5.46
C THR A 74 -8.50 -9.93 5.98
N GLN A 75 -7.91 -11.11 5.91
CA GLN A 75 -6.48 -11.31 6.07
C GLN A 75 -5.89 -11.68 4.70
N SER A 76 -5.23 -10.72 4.07
CA SER A 76 -4.64 -10.89 2.74
C SER A 76 -3.22 -11.44 2.77
N ARG A 77 -2.79 -11.95 1.62
CA ARG A 77 -1.38 -12.15 1.28
C ARG A 77 -0.86 -10.93 0.53
N VAL A 78 0.42 -10.59 0.74
CA VAL A 78 1.12 -9.58 -0.05
C VAL A 78 2.36 -10.18 -0.69
N ASP A 79 2.53 -9.93 -1.99
CA ASP A 79 3.74 -10.20 -2.74
C ASP A 79 4.27 -8.85 -3.28
N TRP A 80 5.59 -8.70 -3.30
CA TRP A 80 6.23 -7.44 -3.74
C TRP A 80 7.62 -7.69 -4.31
N GLU A 81 8.02 -6.81 -5.22
CA GLU A 81 9.36 -6.81 -5.82
C GLU A 81 9.88 -5.38 -5.98
N ILE A 82 11.21 -5.24 -5.96
CA ILE A 82 11.89 -3.99 -6.24
C ILE A 82 12.78 -4.18 -7.46
N SER A 83 12.62 -3.31 -8.44
CA SER A 83 13.48 -3.27 -9.61
C SER A 83 14.87 -2.74 -9.26
N GLN A 84 15.86 -2.98 -10.12
CA GLN A 84 17.20 -2.39 -9.96
C GLN A 84 17.19 -0.85 -9.94
N ASN A 85 16.16 -0.22 -10.51
CA ASN A 85 15.98 1.23 -10.54
C ASN A 85 15.24 1.77 -9.31
N GLY A 86 14.86 0.90 -8.36
CA GLY A 86 14.15 1.29 -7.14
C GLY A 86 12.64 1.41 -7.31
N ASP A 87 12.06 0.85 -8.37
CA ASP A 87 10.61 0.82 -8.54
C ASP A 87 10.02 -0.34 -7.76
N LEU A 88 9.00 -0.06 -6.97
CA LEU A 88 8.28 -1.04 -6.16
C LEU A 88 7.00 -1.46 -6.85
N LYS A 89 6.80 -2.77 -6.98
CA LYS A 89 5.50 -3.36 -7.32
C LYS A 89 4.94 -4.09 -6.10
N ILE A 90 3.65 -3.89 -5.86
CA ILE A 90 2.92 -4.49 -4.74
C ILE A 90 1.66 -5.14 -5.29
N GLU A 91 1.45 -6.39 -4.90
CA GLU A 91 0.21 -7.12 -5.13
C GLU A 91 -0.33 -7.64 -3.80
N VAL A 92 -1.58 -7.32 -3.50
CA VAL A 92 -2.29 -7.80 -2.32
C VAL A 92 -3.51 -8.58 -2.80
N ALA A 93 -3.69 -9.79 -2.28
CA ALA A 93 -4.81 -10.67 -2.63
C ALA A 93 -5.47 -11.23 -1.36
N ALA A 94 -6.81 -11.23 -1.35
CA ALA A 94 -7.62 -11.79 -0.26
C ALA A 94 -7.48 -13.31 -0.12
#